data_AF-A0A961I3T3-F1
#
_entry.id   AF-A0A961I3T3-F1
#
_cell.length_a   1.000
_cell.length_b   1.000
_cell.length_c   1.000
_cell.angle_alpha   90.00
_cell.angle_beta   90.00
_cell.angle_gamma   90.00
#
_symmetry.space_group_name_H-M   'P 1'
#
loop_
_entity.id
_entity.type
_entity.pdbx_description
1 polymer ?
#
loop_
_entity_poly.entity_id
_entity_poly.type
_entity_poly.pdbx_seq_one_letter_code
_entity_poly.pdbx_strand_id
1 'polypeptide(L)'
;MNLPRQAPEELREFYITPVYLQILRDRVSEWTAEFIQNQLQLFRGTIPDYPEVLEILEGELYRRQLNQFHRQARRLTREQLLAVQKKYAHEQYADFREIARTELEIRAGVNRLKDDSGTHATVAD
;
A
#
# COMPACT_ATOMS: atom_id res chain seq x y z
N MET A 1 -47.76 -7.70 -11.22
CA MET A 1 -46.98 -6.84 -10.33
C MET A 1 -45.68 -6.49 -11.03
N ASN A 2 -45.54 -5.25 -11.50
CA ASN A 2 -44.27 -4.75 -12.02
C ASN A 2 -43.41 -4.35 -10.81
N LEU A 3 -42.34 -5.09 -10.55
CA LEU A 3 -41.30 -4.62 -9.63
C LEU A 3 -40.64 -3.38 -10.26
N PRO A 4 -40.50 -2.26 -9.53
CA PRO A 4 -39.75 -1.12 -10.05
C PRO A 4 -38.32 -1.56 -10.33
N ARG A 5 -37.80 -1.21 -11.51
CA ARG A 5 -36.36 -1.30 -11.81
C ARG A 5 -35.64 -0.34 -10.85
N GLN A 6 -35.14 -0.86 -9.74
CA GLN A 6 -34.27 -0.12 -8.83
C GLN A 6 -33.03 0.33 -9.61
N ALA A 7 -32.63 1.58 -9.41
CA ALA A 7 -31.44 2.10 -10.06
C ALA A 7 -30.21 1.30 -9.60
N PRO A 8 -29.21 1.04 -10.46
CA PRO A 8 -28.00 0.31 -10.08
C PRO A 8 -27.29 0.91 -8.86
N GLU A 9 -27.39 2.23 -8.66
CA GLU A 9 -26.81 2.95 -7.53
C GLU A 9 -27.49 2.61 -6.20
N GLU A 10 -28.83 2.47 -6.16
CA GLU A 10 -29.56 2.09 -4.95
C GLU A 10 -29.23 0.65 -4.52
N LEU A 11 -28.94 -0.24 -5.47
CA LEU A 11 -28.52 -1.62 -5.19
C LEU A 11 -27.08 -1.72 -4.66
N ARG A 12 -26.18 -0.79 -5.04
CA ARG A 12 -24.81 -0.73 -4.50
C ARG A 12 -24.80 -0.49 -2.99
N GLU A 13 -25.73 0.32 -2.50
CA GLU A 13 -25.85 0.65 -1.07
C GLU A 13 -26.23 -0.57 -0.19
N PHE A 14 -26.78 -1.64 -0.76
CA PHE A 14 -27.27 -2.79 0.02
C PHE A 14 -26.18 -3.81 0.41
N TYR A 15 -25.05 -3.88 -0.30
CA TYR A 15 -24.07 -4.96 -0.08
C TYR A 15 -22.72 -4.49 0.45
N ILE A 16 -22.22 -3.33 0.02
CA ILE A 16 -20.92 -2.80 0.46
C ILE A 16 -21.11 -1.37 0.95
N THR A 17 -21.17 -1.22 2.27
CA THR A 17 -21.37 0.05 2.96
C THR A 17 -20.03 0.68 3.39
N PRO A 18 -19.99 1.98 3.70
CA PRO A 18 -18.81 2.59 4.30
C PRO A 18 -18.33 1.89 5.59
N VAL A 19 -19.26 1.37 6.39
CA VAL A 19 -18.95 0.59 7.60
C VAL A 19 -18.26 -0.72 7.23
N TYR A 20 -18.72 -1.41 6.19
CA TYR A 20 -18.05 -2.61 5.68
C TYR A 20 -16.62 -2.29 5.22
N LEU A 21 -16.43 -1.22 4.44
CA LEU A 21 -15.11 -0.81 3.95
C LEU A 21 -14.16 -0.49 5.11
N GLN A 22 -14.66 0.14 6.18
CA GLN A 22 -13.86 0.40 7.37
C GLN A 22 -13.44 -0.90 8.08
N ILE A 23 -14.38 -1.81 8.32
CA ILE A 23 -14.08 -3.11 8.94
C ILE A 23 -13.07 -3.89 8.08
N LEU A 24 -13.20 -3.83 6.76
CA LEU A 24 -12.26 -4.47 5.85
C LEU A 24 -10.85 -3.87 5.97
N ARG A 25 -10.72 -2.53 6.02
CA ARG A 25 -9.42 -1.85 6.22
C ARG A 25 -8.75 -2.24 7.53
N ASP A 26 -9.53 -2.37 8.60
CA ASP A 26 -8.97 -2.74 9.90
C ASP A 26 -8.45 -4.18 9.88
N ARG A 27 -9.24 -5.10 9.31
CA ARG A 27 -8.93 -6.53 9.28
C ARG A 27 -7.85 -6.92 8.28
N VAL A 28 -7.77 -6.25 7.13
CA VAL A 28 -6.82 -6.63 6.06
C VAL A 28 -5.36 -6.56 6.55
N SER A 29 -5.08 -5.67 7.52
CA SER A 29 -3.77 -5.53 8.14
C SER A 29 -3.27 -6.80 8.84
N GLU A 30 -4.19 -7.64 9.32
CA GLU A 30 -3.90 -8.88 10.05
C GLU A 30 -3.81 -10.10 9.14
N TRP A 31 -4.31 -10.00 7.90
CA TRP A 31 -4.36 -11.13 6.97
C TRP A 31 -2.99 -11.47 6.40
N THR A 32 -2.79 -12.71 5.95
CA THR A 32 -1.55 -13.07 5.22
C THR A 32 -1.57 -12.49 3.80
N ALA A 33 -0.39 -12.26 3.21
CA ALA A 33 -0.31 -11.75 1.84
C ALA A 33 -0.93 -12.71 0.82
N GLU A 34 -0.73 -14.02 1.02
CA GLU A 34 -1.35 -15.08 0.22
C GLU A 34 -2.88 -15.02 0.29
N PHE A 35 -3.44 -14.86 1.50
CA PHE A 35 -4.88 -14.73 1.66
C PHE A 35 -5.43 -13.51 0.93
N ILE A 36 -4.78 -12.34 1.06
CA ILE A 36 -5.19 -11.12 0.35
C ILE A 36 -5.17 -11.31 -1.18
N GLN A 37 -4.13 -11.96 -1.72
CA GLN A 37 -4.04 -12.26 -3.15
C GLN A 37 -5.16 -13.18 -3.62
N ASN A 38 -5.50 -14.21 -2.84
CA ASN A 38 -6.62 -15.11 -3.14
C ASN A 38 -7.95 -14.34 -3.13
N GLN A 39 -8.17 -13.44 -2.16
CA GLN A 39 -9.37 -12.60 -2.13
C GLN A 39 -9.44 -11.64 -3.32
N LEU A 40 -8.32 -11.04 -3.74
CA LEU A 40 -8.27 -10.18 -4.92
C LEU A 40 -8.67 -10.92 -6.20
N GLN A 41 -8.16 -12.14 -6.39
CA GLN A 41 -8.54 -12.96 -7.56
C GLN A 41 -10.02 -13.30 -7.55
N LEU A 42 -10.57 -13.66 -6.39
CA LEU A 42 -11.99 -13.95 -6.23
C LEU A 42 -12.85 -12.72 -6.53
N PHE A 43 -12.56 -11.59 -5.88
CA PHE A 43 -13.38 -10.38 -5.94
C PHE A 43 -13.38 -9.71 -7.31
N ARG A 44 -12.28 -9.77 -8.07
CA ARG A 44 -12.27 -9.31 -9.46
C ARG A 44 -13.29 -10.03 -10.34
N GLY A 45 -13.62 -11.28 -10.03
CA GLY A 45 -14.63 -12.06 -10.76
C GLY A 45 -16.05 -11.96 -10.17
N THR A 46 -16.19 -11.71 -8.87
CA THR A 46 -17.48 -11.80 -8.17
C THR A 46 -18.12 -10.47 -7.84
N ILE A 47 -17.33 -9.41 -7.63
CA ILE A 47 -17.81 -8.07 -7.24
C ILE A 47 -17.09 -6.95 -8.02
N PRO A 48 -17.08 -7.00 -9.37
CA PRO A 48 -16.35 -6.03 -10.19
C PRO A 48 -16.87 -4.58 -10.03
N ASP A 49 -18.12 -4.40 -9.58
CA ASP A 49 -18.75 -3.10 -9.38
C ASP A 49 -18.29 -2.35 -8.11
N TYR A 50 -17.42 -2.96 -7.30
CA TYR A 50 -16.92 -2.41 -6.03
C TYR A 50 -15.39 -2.28 -6.02
N PRO A 51 -14.83 -1.35 -6.82
CA PRO A 51 -13.40 -1.16 -6.95
C PRO A 51 -12.73 -0.77 -5.62
N GLU A 52 -13.46 -0.16 -4.69
CA GLU A 52 -12.98 0.32 -3.40
C GLU A 52 -12.52 -0.86 -2.52
N VAL A 53 -13.16 -2.02 -2.66
CA VAL A 53 -12.75 -3.26 -1.98
C VAL A 53 -11.40 -3.72 -2.52
N LEU A 54 -11.24 -3.69 -3.85
CA LEU A 54 -9.98 -4.08 -4.50
C LEU A 54 -8.85 -3.12 -4.11
N GLU A 55 -9.11 -1.82 -4.11
CA GLU A 55 -8.16 -0.77 -3.72
C GLU A 55 -7.65 -0.97 -2.28
N ILE A 56 -8.53 -1.35 -1.33
CA ILE A 56 -8.11 -1.63 0.05
C ILE A 56 -7.12 -2.81 0.10
N LEU A 57 -7.43 -3.88 -0.62
CA LEU A 57 -6.59 -5.09 -0.64
C LEU A 57 -5.26 -4.85 -1.37
N GLU A 58 -5.29 -4.18 -2.52
CA GLU A 58 -4.11 -3.81 -3.30
C GLU A 58 -3.22 -2.84 -2.54
N GLY A 59 -3.82 -1.84 -1.88
CA GLY A 59 -3.11 -0.88 -1.03
C GLY A 59 -2.39 -1.55 0.13
N GLU A 60 -3.00 -2.55 0.78
CA GLU A 60 -2.35 -3.29 1.86
C GLU A 60 -1.16 -4.13 1.36
N LEU A 61 -1.28 -4.79 0.21
CA LEU A 61 -0.15 -5.49 -0.41
C LEU A 61 0.98 -4.52 -0.76
N TYR A 62 0.64 -3.38 -1.34
CA TYR A 62 1.60 -2.34 -1.71
C TYR A 62 2.32 -1.78 -0.48
N ARG A 63 1.59 -1.47 0.59
CA ARG A 63 2.15 -1.02 1.88
C ARG A 63 3.16 -2.02 2.44
N ARG A 64 2.86 -3.32 2.37
CA ARG A 64 3.79 -4.38 2.80
C ARG A 64 5.06 -4.42 1.95
N GLN A 65 4.91 -4.31 0.63
CA GLN A 65 6.04 -4.24 -0.29
C GLN A 65 6.93 -3.02 0.01
N LEU A 66 6.34 -1.85 0.22
CA LEU A 66 7.08 -0.64 0.61
C LEU A 66 7.79 -0.82 1.94
N ASN A 67 7.13 -1.35 2.96
CA ASN A 67 7.74 -1.58 4.27
C ASN A 67 8.88 -2.60 4.23
N GLN A 68 8.77 -3.63 3.37
CA GLN A 68 9.86 -4.56 3.12
C GLN A 68 11.02 -3.85 2.41
N PHE A 69 10.72 -3.09 1.36
CA PHE A 69 11.73 -2.38 0.59
C PHE A 69 12.46 -1.32 1.43
N HIS A 70 11.76 -0.54 2.24
CA HIS A 70 12.36 0.42 3.16
C HIS A 70 13.38 -0.23 4.12
N ARG A 71 13.07 -1.43 4.63
CA ARG A 71 14.01 -2.21 5.46
C ARG A 71 15.21 -2.72 4.66
N GLN A 72 15.00 -3.11 3.41
CA GLN A 72 16.07 -3.58 2.51
C GLN A 72 16.98 -2.45 2.05
N ALA A 73 16.43 -1.28 1.73
CA ALA A 73 17.16 -0.13 1.18
C ALA A 73 18.34 0.28 2.07
N ARG A 74 18.16 0.24 3.39
CA ARG A 74 19.21 0.49 4.39
C ARG A 74 20.44 -0.42 4.25
N ARG A 75 20.29 -1.60 3.67
CA ARG A 75 21.37 -2.59 3.47
C ARG A 75 21.97 -2.58 2.06
N LEU A 76 21.33 -1.91 1.11
CA LEU A 76 21.81 -1.85 -0.28
C LEU A 76 23.05 -0.94 -0.37
N THR A 77 23.93 -1.17 -1.34
CA THR A 77 25.05 -0.28 -1.64
C THR A 77 24.57 0.99 -2.36
N ARG A 78 25.42 2.01 -2.44
CA ARG A 78 25.12 3.24 -3.20
C ARG A 78 24.76 2.93 -4.66
N GLU A 79 25.53 2.07 -5.31
CA GLU A 79 25.31 1.67 -6.70
C GLU A 79 23.97 0.94 -6.88
N GLN A 80 23.63 0.06 -5.94
CA GLN A 80 22.35 -0.64 -5.94
C GLN A 80 21.17 0.33 -5.77
N LEU A 81 21.27 1.32 -4.88
CA LEU A 81 20.23 2.34 -4.70
C LEU A 81 20.05 3.22 -5.95
N LEU A 82 21.15 3.58 -6.63
CA LEU A 82 21.07 4.28 -7.92
C LEU A 82 20.43 3.42 -9.01
N ALA A 83 20.71 2.11 -9.03
CA ALA A 83 20.06 1.18 -9.94
C ALA A 83 18.55 1.07 -9.67
N VAL A 84 18.13 1.11 -8.39
CA VAL A 84 16.72 1.15 -8.00
C VAL A 84 16.03 2.41 -8.55
N GLN A 85 16.66 3.59 -8.43
CA GLN A 85 16.10 4.83 -8.97
C GLN A 85 15.83 4.74 -10.48
N LYS A 86 16.76 4.11 -11.22
CA LYS A 86 16.59 3.85 -12.66
C LYS A 86 15.50 2.82 -12.94
N LYS A 87 15.49 1.71 -12.20
CA LYS A 87 14.50 0.62 -12.35
C LYS A 87 13.06 1.14 -12.17
N TYR A 88 12.86 2.03 -11.20
CA TYR A 88 11.55 2.56 -10.86
C TYR A 88 11.30 3.96 -11.46
N ALA A 89 11.92 4.31 -12.59
CA ALA A 89 11.76 5.60 -13.27
C ALA A 89 10.31 5.93 -13.70
N HIS A 90 9.41 4.95 -13.70
CA HIS A 90 7.98 5.17 -13.94
C HIS A 90 7.24 5.74 -12.72
N GLU A 91 6.30 6.65 -12.93
CA GLU A 91 5.58 7.37 -11.87
C GLU A 91 4.84 6.44 -10.88
N GLN A 92 4.29 5.33 -11.38
CA GLN A 92 3.64 4.29 -10.56
C GLN A 92 4.51 3.69 -9.44
N TYR A 93 5.82 3.89 -9.47
CA TYR A 93 6.76 3.41 -8.47
C TYR A 93 7.51 4.55 -7.77
N ALA A 94 6.91 5.75 -7.74
CA ALA A 94 7.50 6.94 -7.13
C ALA A 94 7.94 6.70 -5.68
N ASP A 95 7.15 5.99 -4.88
CA ASP A 95 7.45 5.73 -3.46
C ASP A 95 8.71 4.89 -3.27
N PHE A 96 8.94 3.88 -4.13
CA PHE A 96 10.18 3.07 -4.09
C PHE A 96 11.40 3.91 -4.47
N ARG A 97 11.27 4.81 -5.45
CA ARG A 97 12.34 5.75 -5.79
C ARG A 97 12.62 6.71 -4.65
N GLU A 98 11.57 7.22 -4.03
CA GLU A 98 11.66 8.16 -2.92
C GLU A 98 12.43 7.55 -1.76
N ILE A 99 12.07 6.33 -1.36
CA ILE A 99 12.80 5.58 -0.33
C ILE A 99 14.29 5.45 -0.69
N ALA A 100 14.61 5.10 -1.94
CA ALA A 100 15.99 4.95 -2.38
C ALA A 100 16.75 6.28 -2.42
N ARG A 101 16.08 7.37 -2.83
CA ARG A 101 16.64 8.73 -2.84
C ARG A 101 16.94 9.20 -1.43
N THR A 102 15.97 9.09 -0.52
CA THR A 102 16.12 9.49 0.87
C THR A 102 17.26 8.74 1.54
N GLU A 103 17.41 7.44 1.28
CA GLU A 103 18.54 6.66 1.82
C GLU A 103 19.90 7.13 1.27
N LEU A 104 19.98 7.53 0.00
CA LEU A 104 21.19 8.13 -0.56
C LEU A 104 21.51 9.49 0.07
N GLU A 105 20.50 10.32 0.31
CA GLU A 105 20.63 11.62 0.97
C GLU A 105 21.11 11.47 2.42
N ILE A 106 20.53 10.54 3.18
CA ILE A 106 20.97 10.21 4.54
C ILE A 106 22.46 9.85 4.56
N ARG A 107 22.91 9.01 3.61
CA ARG A 107 24.32 8.61 3.50
C ARG A 107 25.26 9.72 3.04
N ALA A 108 24.72 10.72 2.33
CA ALA A 108 25.44 11.94 1.97
C ALA A 108 25.52 12.95 3.13
N GLY A 109 24.94 12.63 4.30
CA GLY A 109 24.95 13.48 5.49
C GLY A 109 23.78 14.45 5.57
N VAL A 110 22.74 14.30 4.74
CA VAL A 110 21.50 15.06 4.90
C VAL A 110 20.80 14.56 6.16
N ASN A 111 20.56 15.47 7.11
CA ASN A 111 19.82 15.13 8.32
C ASN A 111 18.45 14.59 7.96
N ARG A 112 18.08 13.45 8.54
CA ARG A 112 16.70 12.97 8.52
C ARG A 112 15.81 14.10 9.00
N LEU A 113 14.69 14.32 8.31
CA LEU A 113 13.62 15.17 8.84
C LEU A 113 13.39 14.73 10.29
N LYS A 114 13.52 15.67 11.23
CA LYS A 114 13.29 15.39 12.64
C LYS A 114 11.86 14.90 12.73
N ASP A 115 11.71 13.65 13.11
CA ASP A 115 10.41 13.08 13.41
C ASP A 115 9.93 13.78 14.69
N ASP A 116 8.96 14.67 14.57
CA ASP A 116 8.35 15.37 15.72
C ASP A 116 7.50 14.40 16.58
N SER A 117 7.57 13.09 16.27
CA SER A 117 6.94 11.97 16.97
C SER A 117 7.59 11.62 18.33
N GLY A 118 8.53 12.44 18.83
CA GLY A 118 9.05 12.35 20.19
C GLY A 118 9.77 11.04 20.56
N THR A 119 10.07 10.18 19.58
CA THR A 119 10.66 8.86 19.85
C THR A 119 12.11 8.85 19.37
N HIS A 120 13.04 9.04 20.30
CA HIS A 120 14.48 8.93 20.03
C HIS A 120 14.83 7.51 19.59
N ALA A 121 15.19 7.34 18.32
CA ALA A 121 15.78 6.10 17.83
C ALA A 121 17.22 5.97 18.37
N THR A 122 17.44 5.05 19.31
CA THR A 122 18.77 4.63 19.73
C THR A 122 19.48 3.94 18.57
N VAL A 123 20.63 4.49 18.18
CA VAL A 123 21.60 3.78 17.32
C VAL A 123 22.38 2.85 18.25
N ALA A 124 22.29 1.55 18.01
CA ALA A 124 23.18 0.59 18.67
C ALA A 124 24.57 0.70 18.05
N ASP A 125 25.58 0.91 18.91
CA ASP A 125 27.01 0.81 18.60
C ASP A 125 27.41 -0.60 18.15
#